data_AF-A0A3B1BSW7-F1
#
_entry.id   AF-A0A3B1BSW7-F1
#
_cell.length_a   1.000
_cell.length_b   1.000
_cell.length_c   1.000
_cell.angle_alpha   90.00
_cell.angle_beta   90.00
_cell.angle_gamma   90.00
#
_symmetry.space_group_name_H-M   'P 1'
#
loop_
_entity.id
_entity.type
_entity.pdbx_description
1 polymer ?
#
loop_
_entity_poly.entity_id
_entity_poly.type
_entity_poly.pdbx_seq_one_letter_code
_entity_poly.pdbx_strand_id
1 'polypeptide(L)'
;QGYSKDNRIELPTYVPYQNSIADLNKDGWLDIFFTSYGGEVSGNRPSLIYWGSKNGFKDKPTELESYGSSGSETLDYDGDGWLDIFIADHRKSGSYMKPEPHRHICKSFLYWGSENGYSKHNRWEITAEGPSGLNIRDLGNSYNRGLYEEYISSIHKIAEDEIPSTISWKAEKLFGTDVHFQVRVSEEIDKIKDAEWQGPDGSNSWYKKSGSKLKALRSKFIQYKARLITPNGAATPYLTEVAISFSTM
;
A
#
# COMPACT_ATOMS: atom_id res chain seq x y z
N GLN A 1 16.95 -26.78 1.09
CA GLN A 1 15.60 -27.37 1.15
C GLN A 1 14.61 -26.31 0.65
N GLY A 2 13.69 -26.69 -0.23
CA GLY A 2 12.72 -25.79 -0.87
C GLY A 2 11.29 -26.17 -0.50
N TYR A 3 10.36 -25.98 -1.42
CA TYR A 3 8.96 -26.40 -1.26
C TYR A 3 8.86 -27.92 -1.06
N SER A 4 8.33 -28.34 0.09
CA SER A 4 8.05 -29.74 0.43
C SER A 4 6.64 -29.87 0.95
N LYS A 5 6.00 -31.03 0.72
CA LYS A 5 4.71 -31.34 1.34
C LYS A 5 4.83 -31.29 2.86
N ASP A 6 5.94 -31.73 3.43
CA ASP A 6 6.11 -31.79 4.88
C ASP A 6 6.43 -30.42 5.51
N ASN A 7 6.63 -29.38 4.69
CA ASN A 7 6.90 -28.02 5.12
C ASN A 7 5.81 -27.06 4.60
N ARG A 8 4.57 -27.27 5.06
CA ARG A 8 3.41 -26.44 4.73
C ARG A 8 2.52 -26.20 5.95
N ILE A 9 1.82 -25.07 5.96
CA ILE A 9 0.67 -24.83 6.84
C ILE A 9 -0.58 -24.90 5.96
N GLU A 10 -1.58 -25.66 6.41
CA GLU A 10 -2.88 -25.71 5.74
C GLU A 10 -3.83 -24.73 6.43
N LEU A 11 -4.42 -23.82 5.64
CA LEU A 11 -5.40 -22.84 6.11
C LEU A 11 -6.77 -23.18 5.53
N PRO A 12 -7.70 -23.75 6.33
CA PRO A 12 -9.04 -24.08 5.86
C PRO A 12 -9.81 -22.84 5.38
N THR A 13 -10.45 -22.90 4.23
CA THR A 13 -11.22 -21.77 3.67
C THR A 13 -12.53 -22.24 3.04
N TYR A 14 -13.42 -21.30 2.72
CA TYR A 14 -14.73 -21.59 2.13
C TYR A 14 -14.84 -21.09 0.68
N VAL A 15 -14.17 -21.78 -0.24
CA VAL A 15 -14.12 -21.40 -1.66
C VAL A 15 -13.59 -19.95 -1.79
N PRO A 16 -12.32 -19.71 -1.41
CA PRO A 16 -11.76 -18.37 -1.44
C PRO A 16 -11.64 -17.88 -2.87
N TYR A 17 -12.08 -16.64 -3.11
CA TYR A 17 -12.01 -16.02 -4.45
C TYR A 17 -10.84 -15.04 -4.54
N GLN A 18 -10.56 -14.32 -3.46
CA GLN A 18 -9.44 -13.39 -3.31
C GLN A 18 -8.92 -13.40 -1.88
N ASN A 19 -7.74 -12.80 -1.69
CA ASN A 19 -7.14 -12.57 -0.40
C ASN A 19 -6.51 -11.18 -0.33
N SER A 20 -6.35 -10.67 0.88
CA SER A 20 -5.56 -9.48 1.19
C SER A 20 -4.54 -9.84 2.26
N ILE A 21 -3.32 -9.30 2.16
CA ILE A 21 -2.21 -9.62 3.06
C ILE A 21 -1.66 -8.33 3.64
N ALA A 22 -1.81 -8.15 4.95
CA ALA A 22 -1.32 -6.99 5.68
C ALA A 22 -1.12 -7.33 7.16
N ASP A 23 -0.36 -6.51 7.88
CA ASP A 23 -0.28 -6.58 9.34
C ASP A 23 -1.50 -5.83 9.91
N LEU A 24 -2.62 -6.54 10.07
CA LEU A 24 -3.92 -5.96 10.39
C LEU A 24 -4.02 -5.56 11.87
N ASN A 25 -3.19 -6.18 12.73
CA ASN A 25 -3.18 -5.93 14.19
C ASN A 25 -1.93 -5.17 14.68
N LYS A 26 -1.00 -4.82 13.78
CA LYS A 26 0.25 -4.10 14.06
C LYS A 26 1.22 -4.86 14.98
N ASP A 27 1.23 -6.19 14.92
CA ASP A 27 2.12 -7.03 15.71
C ASP A 27 3.48 -7.33 15.03
N GLY A 28 3.68 -6.81 13.82
CA GLY A 28 4.88 -6.98 13.02
C GLY A 28 4.88 -8.26 12.16
N TRP A 29 3.81 -9.05 12.18
CA TRP A 29 3.62 -10.22 11.32
C TRP A 29 2.51 -9.97 10.30
N LEU A 30 2.67 -10.50 9.09
CA LEU A 30 1.62 -10.40 8.08
C LEU A 30 0.49 -11.39 8.40
N ASP A 31 -0.72 -10.88 8.38
CA ASP A 31 -1.97 -11.62 8.42
C ASP A 31 -2.48 -11.90 7.01
N ILE A 32 -3.40 -12.86 6.89
CA ILE A 32 -4.09 -13.15 5.63
C ILE A 32 -5.60 -13.08 5.85
N PHE A 33 -6.25 -12.18 5.13
CA PHE A 33 -7.69 -12.18 4.97
C PHE A 33 -8.06 -12.97 3.72
N PHE A 34 -8.97 -13.94 3.84
CA PHE A 34 -9.56 -14.66 2.72
C PHE A 34 -11.04 -14.31 2.56
N THR A 35 -11.43 -13.98 1.33
CA THR A 35 -12.85 -13.98 0.98
C THR A 35 -13.41 -15.40 1.05
N SER A 36 -14.72 -15.50 1.11
CA SER A 36 -15.47 -16.75 1.15
C SER A 36 -16.70 -16.61 0.27
N TYR A 37 -16.59 -17.12 -0.95
CA TYR A 37 -17.71 -17.11 -1.89
C TYR A 37 -18.82 -18.08 -1.46
N GLY A 38 -18.44 -19.16 -0.76
CA GLY A 38 -19.33 -20.26 -0.43
C GLY A 38 -19.87 -20.99 -1.67
N GLY A 39 -20.31 -22.23 -1.48
CA GLY A 39 -21.04 -22.98 -2.52
C GLY A 39 -22.53 -22.65 -2.55
N GLU A 40 -23.22 -23.03 -3.62
CA GLU A 40 -24.68 -22.94 -3.72
C GLU A 40 -25.40 -23.76 -2.63
N VAL A 41 -24.80 -24.90 -2.25
CA VAL A 41 -25.34 -25.83 -1.26
C VAL A 41 -25.00 -25.42 0.18
N SER A 42 -23.90 -24.70 0.39
CA SER A 42 -23.35 -24.44 1.73
C SER A 42 -23.85 -23.15 2.40
N GLY A 43 -24.67 -22.37 1.71
CA GLY A 43 -25.16 -21.07 2.18
C GLY A 43 -24.08 -19.98 2.24
N ASN A 44 -24.40 -18.87 2.92
CA ASN A 44 -23.44 -17.81 3.20
C ASN A 44 -22.34 -18.34 4.13
N ARG A 45 -21.10 -18.00 3.84
CA ARG A 45 -19.93 -18.33 4.66
C ARG A 45 -19.19 -17.05 5.04
N PRO A 46 -18.67 -16.95 6.27
CA PRO A 46 -17.91 -15.79 6.69
C PRO A 46 -16.55 -15.79 5.98
N SER A 47 -16.06 -14.59 5.64
CA SER A 47 -14.66 -14.38 5.30
C SER A 47 -13.80 -14.60 6.54
N LEU A 48 -12.53 -14.97 6.35
CA LEU A 48 -11.65 -15.43 7.43
C LEU A 48 -10.41 -14.56 7.52
N ILE A 49 -10.04 -14.14 8.73
CA ILE A 49 -8.72 -13.58 9.03
C ILE A 49 -7.88 -14.65 9.72
N TYR A 50 -6.77 -15.02 9.09
CA TYR A 50 -5.71 -15.81 9.69
C TYR A 50 -4.63 -14.89 10.22
N TRP A 51 -4.49 -14.85 11.54
CA TRP A 51 -3.52 -14.01 12.23
C TRP A 51 -2.13 -14.61 12.18
N GLY A 52 -1.18 -13.90 11.59
CA GLY A 52 0.24 -14.26 11.54
C GLY A 52 0.89 -14.19 12.91
N SER A 53 2.04 -14.84 13.02
CA SER A 53 2.90 -14.82 14.20
C SER A 53 4.28 -15.40 13.85
N LYS A 54 5.21 -15.29 14.80
CA LYS A 54 6.53 -15.95 14.71
C LYS A 54 6.49 -17.46 14.48
N ASN A 55 5.37 -18.13 14.82
CA ASN A 55 5.21 -19.57 14.73
C ASN A 55 4.32 -19.99 13.53
N GLY A 56 4.00 -19.07 12.61
CA GLY A 56 2.99 -19.29 11.57
C GLY A 56 1.66 -18.64 11.95
N PHE A 57 0.54 -19.26 11.60
CA PHE A 57 -0.79 -18.69 11.83
C PHE A 57 -1.44 -19.21 13.12
N LYS A 58 -2.24 -18.39 13.78
CA LYS A 58 -3.08 -18.84 14.91
C LYS A 58 -4.08 -19.89 14.45
N ASP A 59 -4.32 -20.92 15.27
CA ASP A 59 -5.13 -22.08 14.90
C ASP A 59 -6.58 -21.76 14.50
N LYS A 60 -7.17 -20.73 15.12
CA LYS A 60 -8.56 -20.33 14.86
C LYS A 60 -8.61 -18.97 14.15
N PRO A 61 -9.18 -18.90 12.93
CA PRO A 61 -9.36 -17.62 12.25
C PRO A 61 -10.46 -16.78 12.93
N THR A 62 -10.38 -15.46 12.76
CA THR A 62 -11.52 -14.58 13.02
C THR A 62 -12.48 -14.64 11.83
N GLU A 63 -13.77 -14.79 12.12
CA GLU A 63 -14.82 -14.83 11.11
C GLU A 63 -15.47 -13.46 10.97
N LEU A 64 -15.51 -12.91 9.75
CA LEU A 64 -16.26 -11.71 9.42
C LEU A 64 -17.48 -12.09 8.59
N GLU A 65 -18.66 -11.59 8.98
CA GLU A 65 -19.87 -11.80 8.19
C GLU A 65 -19.69 -11.21 6.79
N SER A 66 -19.94 -12.04 5.78
CA SER A 66 -19.87 -11.68 4.37
C SER A 66 -20.87 -12.52 3.59
N TYR A 67 -21.10 -12.14 2.34
CA TYR A 67 -22.12 -12.73 1.48
C TYR A 67 -21.55 -13.01 0.10
N GLY A 68 -21.08 -14.26 -0.07
CA GLY A 68 -20.50 -14.69 -1.33
C GLY A 68 -19.40 -13.74 -1.79
N SER A 69 -18.45 -13.46 -0.89
CA SER A 69 -17.45 -12.44 -1.10
C SER A 69 -16.52 -12.83 -2.25
N SER A 70 -16.42 -11.93 -3.21
CA SER A 70 -15.67 -12.12 -4.46
C SER A 70 -14.45 -11.22 -4.54
N GLY A 71 -14.31 -10.25 -3.63
CA GLY A 71 -13.09 -9.49 -3.50
C GLY A 71 -12.87 -8.80 -2.18
N SER A 72 -11.64 -8.36 -1.96
CA SER A 72 -11.24 -7.66 -0.74
C SER A 72 -10.07 -6.71 -0.94
N GLU A 73 -10.04 -5.65 -0.13
CA GLU A 73 -8.94 -4.70 -0.08
C GLU A 73 -8.71 -4.26 1.37
N THR A 74 -7.45 -4.04 1.75
CA THR A 74 -7.05 -3.56 3.08
C THR A 74 -6.41 -2.19 2.99
N LEU A 75 -7.02 -1.21 3.64
CA LEU A 75 -6.62 0.20 3.56
C LEU A 75 -7.14 0.93 4.80
N ASP A 76 -6.38 1.88 5.31
CA ASP A 76 -6.83 2.85 6.31
C ASP A 76 -7.70 3.94 5.63
N TYR A 77 -9.00 3.66 5.49
CA TYR A 77 -9.93 4.49 4.73
C TYR A 77 -10.33 5.75 5.49
N ASP A 78 -10.38 5.71 6.82
CA ASP A 78 -10.76 6.86 7.66
C ASP A 78 -9.57 7.64 8.23
N GLY A 79 -8.35 7.12 8.09
CA GLY A 79 -7.12 7.77 8.51
C GLY A 79 -6.87 7.68 10.02
N ASP A 80 -7.48 6.72 10.71
CA ASP A 80 -7.28 6.51 12.16
C ASP A 80 -5.98 5.73 12.48
N GLY A 81 -5.31 5.26 11.43
CA GLY A 81 -4.05 4.53 11.48
C GLY A 81 -4.22 3.01 11.55
N TRP A 82 -5.43 2.47 11.69
CA TRP A 82 -5.73 1.04 11.58
C TRP A 82 -6.17 0.69 10.16
N LEU A 83 -5.78 -0.50 9.69
CA LEU A 83 -6.24 -0.95 8.38
C LEU A 83 -7.69 -1.42 8.47
N ASP A 84 -8.53 -0.95 7.57
CA ASP A 84 -9.89 -1.43 7.37
C ASP A 84 -9.91 -2.53 6.33
N ILE A 85 -11.03 -3.26 6.26
CA ILE A 85 -11.23 -4.31 5.27
C ILE A 85 -12.49 -4.02 4.47
N PHE A 86 -12.30 -3.66 3.20
CA PHE A 86 -13.39 -3.64 2.24
C PHE A 86 -13.61 -5.06 1.70
N ILE A 87 -14.87 -5.48 1.64
CA ILE A 87 -15.31 -6.80 1.16
C ILE A 87 -16.37 -6.58 0.08
N ALA A 88 -16.03 -6.97 -1.16
CA ALA A 88 -16.94 -6.97 -2.28
C ALA A 88 -17.79 -8.25 -2.26
N ASP A 89 -19.05 -8.10 -1.84
CA ASP A 89 -20.00 -9.21 -1.70
C ASP A 89 -20.84 -9.37 -2.97
N HIS A 90 -20.64 -10.48 -3.66
CA HIS A 90 -21.34 -10.74 -4.92
C HIS A 90 -22.77 -11.18 -4.65
N ARG A 91 -23.00 -12.15 -3.75
CA ARG A 91 -24.33 -12.78 -3.61
C ARG A 91 -24.67 -13.15 -2.18
N LYS A 92 -25.92 -12.93 -1.79
CA LYS A 92 -26.48 -13.50 -0.56
C LYS A 92 -27.19 -14.81 -0.89
N SER A 93 -26.85 -15.89 -0.20
CA SER A 93 -27.55 -17.17 -0.34
C SER A 93 -29.06 -17.00 -0.27
N GLY A 94 -29.78 -17.63 -1.20
CA GLY A 94 -31.23 -17.47 -1.33
C GLY A 94 -31.67 -16.26 -2.18
N SER A 95 -30.75 -15.44 -2.70
CA SER A 95 -31.06 -14.38 -3.67
C SER A 95 -31.39 -14.97 -5.05
N TYR A 96 -32.51 -15.67 -5.16
CA TYR A 96 -33.11 -16.11 -6.42
C TYR A 96 -34.31 -15.22 -6.71
N MET A 97 -34.08 -14.07 -7.35
CA MET A 97 -35.18 -13.20 -7.76
C MET A 97 -35.62 -13.59 -9.17
N LYS A 98 -36.81 -14.18 -9.30
CA LYS A 98 -37.52 -14.22 -10.60
C LYS A 98 -37.93 -12.78 -10.97
N PRO A 99 -37.91 -12.40 -12.26
CA PRO A 99 -37.51 -13.18 -13.43
C PRO A 99 -36.00 -13.11 -13.72
N GLU A 100 -35.50 -14.13 -14.43
CA GLU A 100 -34.17 -14.12 -15.05
C GLU A 100 -33.96 -12.87 -15.92
N PRO A 101 -32.74 -12.32 -15.98
CA PRO A 101 -31.49 -12.88 -15.46
C PRO A 101 -31.27 -12.68 -13.95
N HIS A 102 -30.56 -13.63 -13.31
CA HIS A 102 -30.11 -13.60 -11.92
C HIS A 102 -29.63 -12.19 -11.50
N ARG A 103 -30.35 -11.54 -10.58
CA ARG A 103 -29.92 -10.28 -9.97
C ARG A 103 -29.23 -10.57 -8.64
N HIS A 104 -27.92 -10.42 -8.65
CA HIS A 104 -27.08 -10.43 -7.46
C HIS A 104 -27.24 -9.10 -6.74
N ILE A 105 -28.26 -8.96 -5.89
CA ILE A 105 -28.48 -7.76 -5.07
C ILE A 105 -28.03 -8.09 -3.67
N CYS A 106 -26.78 -7.79 -3.38
CA CYS A 106 -26.18 -7.94 -2.06
C CYS A 106 -25.44 -6.65 -1.69
N LYS A 107 -25.44 -6.28 -0.42
CA LYS A 107 -24.58 -5.18 0.05
C LYS A 107 -23.17 -5.69 0.23
N SER A 108 -22.20 -4.83 -0.06
CA SER A 108 -20.78 -5.01 0.30
C SER A 108 -20.51 -4.40 1.68
N PHE A 109 -19.38 -4.76 2.29
CA PHE A 109 -19.04 -4.30 3.64
C PHE A 109 -17.70 -3.61 3.68
N LEU A 110 -17.61 -2.54 4.46
CA LEU A 110 -16.35 -1.95 4.90
C LEU A 110 -16.27 -2.12 6.42
N TYR A 111 -15.42 -3.04 6.87
CA TYR A 111 -15.15 -3.27 8.29
C TYR A 111 -14.08 -2.31 8.78
N TRP A 112 -14.41 -1.48 9.75
CA TRP A 112 -13.45 -0.55 10.35
C TRP A 112 -12.51 -1.29 11.29
N GLY A 113 -11.21 -1.10 11.09
CA GLY A 113 -10.15 -1.57 11.98
C GLY A 113 -10.17 -0.84 13.30
N SER A 114 -9.58 -1.45 14.34
CA SER A 114 -9.35 -0.79 15.62
C SER A 114 -8.38 -1.61 16.47
N GLU A 115 -7.97 -1.05 17.61
CA GLU A 115 -7.22 -1.78 18.64
C GLU A 115 -7.96 -3.04 19.16
N ASN A 116 -9.30 -3.05 19.05
CA ASN A 116 -10.15 -4.16 19.45
C ASN A 116 -10.41 -5.15 18.31
N GLY A 117 -9.80 -4.93 17.15
CA GLY A 117 -10.01 -5.70 15.92
C GLY A 117 -11.29 -5.28 15.18
N TYR A 118 -11.87 -6.24 14.45
CA TYR A 118 -12.99 -6.03 13.54
C TYR A 118 -14.30 -6.56 14.11
N SER A 119 -15.41 -5.88 13.82
CA SER A 119 -16.74 -6.25 14.32
C SER A 119 -17.84 -5.90 13.32
N LYS A 120 -18.89 -6.74 13.25
CA LYS A 120 -20.10 -6.44 12.46
C LYS A 120 -20.86 -5.21 12.94
N HIS A 121 -20.60 -4.76 14.17
CA HIS A 121 -21.17 -3.53 14.72
C HIS A 121 -20.34 -2.29 14.36
N ASN A 122 -19.10 -2.49 13.89
CA ASN A 122 -18.20 -1.43 13.44
C ASN A 122 -17.91 -1.61 11.94
N ARG A 123 -18.96 -1.48 11.13
CA ARG A 123 -18.85 -1.59 9.68
C ARG A 123 -19.83 -0.65 8.99
N TRP A 124 -19.50 -0.29 7.77
CA TRP A 124 -20.43 0.34 6.84
C TRP A 124 -20.98 -0.70 5.85
N GLU A 125 -22.29 -0.68 5.59
CA GLU A 125 -22.89 -1.43 4.50
C GLU A 125 -22.99 -0.55 3.25
N ILE A 126 -22.34 -0.99 2.18
CA ILE A 126 -22.22 -0.27 0.92
C ILE A 126 -23.19 -0.86 -0.09
N THR A 127 -24.02 -0.01 -0.68
CA THR A 127 -24.96 -0.40 -1.75
C THR A 127 -24.20 -0.55 -3.07
N ALA A 128 -23.41 -1.60 -3.19
CA ALA A 128 -22.82 -2.06 -4.45
C ALA A 128 -23.61 -3.30 -4.89
N GLU A 129 -24.37 -3.22 -5.98
CA GLU A 129 -25.27 -4.31 -6.40
C GLU A 129 -24.48 -5.51 -6.96
N GLY A 130 -24.11 -6.42 -6.06
CA GLY A 130 -23.47 -7.71 -6.39
C GLY A 130 -22.26 -7.62 -7.31
N PRO A 131 -21.22 -6.86 -6.93
CA PRO A 131 -19.98 -6.83 -7.68
C PRO A 131 -19.38 -8.24 -7.80
N SER A 132 -18.91 -8.58 -8.99
CA SER A 132 -18.24 -9.86 -9.27
C SER A 132 -16.74 -9.62 -9.42
N GLY A 133 -16.03 -9.78 -8.31
CA GLY A 133 -14.60 -9.52 -8.19
C GLY A 133 -14.26 -8.08 -7.78
N LEU A 134 -13.00 -7.88 -7.42
CA LEU A 134 -12.38 -6.57 -7.17
C LEU A 134 -10.99 -6.58 -7.79
N ASN A 135 -10.67 -5.59 -8.63
CA ASN A 135 -9.33 -5.48 -9.23
C ASN A 135 -8.67 -4.23 -8.67
N ILE A 136 -7.80 -4.42 -7.69
CA ILE A 136 -6.96 -3.36 -7.12
C ILE A 136 -5.53 -3.89 -7.06
N ARG A 137 -4.55 -2.99 -7.23
CA ARG A 137 -3.13 -3.27 -6.98
C ARG A 137 -2.91 -3.16 -5.48
N ASP A 138 -2.30 -4.16 -4.86
CA ASP A 138 -1.83 -4.10 -3.47
C ASP A 138 -1.24 -2.71 -3.18
N LEU A 139 -1.79 -2.06 -2.15
CA LEU A 139 -1.40 -0.70 -1.80
C LEU A 139 0.01 -0.66 -1.21
N GLY A 140 0.70 0.45 -1.49
CA GLY A 140 2.08 0.67 -1.09
C GLY A 140 3.11 0.12 -2.08
N ASN A 141 4.37 0.34 -1.74
CA ASN A 141 5.51 0.01 -2.59
C ASN A 141 5.60 -1.51 -2.81
N SER A 142 5.72 -1.95 -4.06
CA SER A 142 5.75 -3.38 -4.38
C SER A 142 6.96 -4.15 -3.85
N TYR A 143 8.05 -3.47 -3.48
CA TYR A 143 9.25 -4.12 -2.94
C TYR A 143 9.17 -4.31 -1.42
N ASN A 144 8.69 -3.31 -0.68
CA ASN A 144 8.75 -3.30 0.78
C ASN A 144 7.44 -2.93 1.50
N ARG A 145 6.33 -2.77 0.77
CA ARG A 145 5.01 -2.37 1.28
C ARG A 145 4.96 -1.02 1.99
N GLY A 146 6.01 -0.21 1.88
CA GLY A 146 6.03 1.13 2.42
C GLY A 146 4.96 2.01 1.77
N LEU A 147 4.34 2.89 2.56
CA LEU A 147 3.33 3.85 2.13
C LEU A 147 3.96 5.05 1.39
N TYR A 148 4.75 4.74 0.37
CA TYR A 148 5.41 5.68 -0.53
C TYR A 148 5.79 4.99 -1.85
N GLU A 149 6.03 5.77 -2.90
CA GLU A 149 6.74 5.32 -4.10
C GLU A 149 8.01 6.15 -4.29
N GLU A 150 9.02 5.57 -4.94
CA GLU A 150 10.28 6.25 -5.20
C GLU A 150 10.53 6.43 -6.71
N TYR A 151 10.98 7.63 -7.06
CA TYR A 151 11.49 7.95 -8.39
C TYR A 151 12.94 8.39 -8.27
N ILE A 152 13.82 7.81 -9.09
CA ILE A 152 15.23 8.19 -9.19
C ILE A 152 15.43 8.92 -10.51
N SER A 153 15.96 10.15 -10.45
CA SER A 153 16.20 10.97 -11.64
C SER A 153 17.27 10.37 -12.55
N SER A 154 17.39 10.88 -13.77
CA SER A 154 18.63 10.71 -14.54
C SER A 154 19.82 11.32 -13.80
N ILE A 155 21.02 10.81 -14.09
CA ILE A 155 22.28 11.40 -13.61
C ILE A 155 22.54 12.68 -14.40
N HIS A 156 22.91 13.75 -13.71
CA HIS A 156 23.28 15.02 -14.32
C HIS A 156 24.77 15.30 -14.08
N LYS A 157 25.48 15.74 -15.14
CA LYS A 157 26.87 16.18 -15.05
C LYS A 157 26.91 17.66 -14.69
N ILE A 158 27.59 17.98 -13.60
CA ILE A 158 27.79 19.35 -13.11
C ILE A 158 28.88 20.01 -13.94
N ALA A 159 28.70 21.29 -14.31
CA ALA A 159 29.76 22.06 -14.98
C ALA A 159 30.94 22.33 -14.02
N GLU A 160 32.14 22.55 -14.58
CA GLU A 160 33.37 22.65 -13.78
C GLU A 160 33.37 23.86 -12.83
N ASP A 161 32.64 24.92 -13.16
CA ASP A 161 32.51 26.18 -12.43
C ASP A 161 31.22 26.30 -11.62
N GLU A 162 30.43 25.22 -11.50
CA GLU A 162 29.13 25.24 -10.83
C GLU A 162 29.08 24.40 -9.55
N ILE A 163 28.23 24.83 -8.61
CA ILE A 163 27.89 24.07 -7.40
C ILE A 163 26.37 23.99 -7.26
N PRO A 164 25.78 22.80 -7.02
CA PRO A 164 24.37 22.68 -6.67
C PRO A 164 24.04 23.51 -5.43
N SER A 165 23.06 24.39 -5.55
CA SER A 165 22.75 25.40 -4.52
C SER A 165 21.40 25.15 -3.84
N THR A 166 20.35 24.84 -4.61
CA THR A 166 19.00 24.61 -4.08
C THR A 166 18.30 23.49 -4.83
N ILE A 167 17.38 22.82 -4.14
CA ILE A 167 16.40 21.91 -4.74
C ILE A 167 15.00 22.48 -4.56
N SER A 168 14.26 22.59 -5.65
CA SER A 168 12.88 23.07 -5.68
C SER A 168 12.01 22.14 -6.52
N TRP A 169 10.72 22.16 -6.23
CA TRP A 169 9.72 21.39 -6.94
C TRP A 169 8.34 22.03 -6.85
N LYS A 170 7.47 21.62 -7.78
CA LYS A 170 6.03 21.88 -7.75
C LYS A 170 5.30 20.56 -7.63
N ALA A 171 4.46 20.44 -6.60
CA ALA A 171 3.65 19.25 -6.39
C ALA A 171 2.26 19.64 -5.87
N GLU A 172 1.24 18.97 -6.36
CA GLU A 172 -0.09 18.97 -5.77
C GLU A 172 -0.16 17.90 -4.68
N LYS A 173 -0.61 18.31 -3.49
CA LYS A 173 -0.62 17.49 -2.29
C LYS A 173 -2.03 17.43 -1.74
N LEU A 174 -2.76 16.39 -2.11
CA LEU A 174 -4.12 16.12 -1.63
C LEU A 174 -4.10 15.07 -0.51
N PHE A 175 -5.10 15.08 0.36
CA PHE A 175 -5.34 14.01 1.33
C PHE A 175 -4.11 13.65 2.20
N GLY A 176 -3.33 14.66 2.60
CA GLY A 176 -2.14 14.46 3.44
C GLY A 176 -0.91 13.88 2.73
N THR A 177 -0.96 13.68 1.40
CA THR A 177 0.20 13.27 0.61
C THR A 177 1.35 14.27 0.69
N ASP A 178 2.58 13.82 0.48
CA ASP A 178 3.75 14.69 0.52
C ASP A 178 4.87 14.22 -0.41
N VAL A 179 5.81 15.12 -0.74
CA VAL A 179 6.96 14.80 -1.58
C VAL A 179 8.25 15.17 -0.88
N HIS A 180 9.10 14.18 -0.65
CA HIS A 180 10.39 14.35 0.01
C HIS A 180 11.52 14.05 -0.97
N PHE A 181 12.65 14.74 -0.84
CA PHE A 181 13.81 14.52 -1.69
C PHE A 181 15.06 14.12 -0.91
N GLN A 182 15.88 13.29 -1.55
CA GLN A 182 17.30 13.15 -1.24
C GLN A 182 18.11 13.42 -2.51
N VAL A 183 19.37 13.80 -2.33
CA VAL A 183 20.34 13.92 -3.42
C VAL A 183 21.55 13.05 -3.12
N ARG A 184 22.27 12.66 -4.17
CA ARG A 184 23.59 12.05 -4.05
C ARG A 184 24.51 12.60 -5.11
N VAL A 185 25.81 12.55 -4.84
CA VAL A 185 26.83 13.03 -5.75
C VAL A 185 27.98 12.04 -5.86
N SER A 186 28.70 12.08 -6.98
CA SER A 186 29.89 11.25 -7.23
C SER A 186 30.87 11.95 -8.16
N GLU A 187 32.17 11.65 -8.00
CA GLU A 187 33.23 12.08 -8.91
C GLU A 187 33.21 11.27 -10.22
N GLU A 188 32.73 10.03 -10.17
CA GLU A 188 32.67 9.09 -11.29
C GLU A 188 31.23 8.68 -11.56
N ILE A 189 30.83 8.66 -12.85
CA ILE A 189 29.47 8.33 -13.25
C ILE A 189 29.06 6.91 -12.83
N ASP A 190 29.98 5.94 -12.91
CA ASP A 190 29.70 4.53 -12.60
C ASP A 190 29.55 4.26 -11.10
N LYS A 191 30.09 5.16 -10.25
CA LYS A 191 30.07 5.04 -8.79
C LYS A 191 28.85 5.70 -8.15
N ILE A 192 28.11 6.55 -8.89
CA ILE A 192 26.98 7.28 -8.30
C ILE A 192 25.87 6.35 -7.80
N LYS A 193 25.70 5.18 -8.41
CA LYS A 193 24.69 4.19 -7.99
C LYS A 193 24.91 3.67 -6.57
N ASP A 194 26.17 3.66 -6.11
CA ASP A 194 26.60 3.19 -4.79
C ASP A 194 26.79 4.36 -3.82
N ALA A 195 26.72 5.61 -4.30
CA ALA A 195 26.85 6.81 -3.48
C ALA A 195 25.64 6.96 -2.54
N GLU A 196 25.92 7.43 -1.34
CA GLU A 196 24.95 7.60 -0.27
C GLU A 196 23.95 8.72 -0.60
N TRP A 197 22.66 8.43 -0.39
CA TRP A 197 21.60 9.43 -0.46
C TRP A 197 21.66 10.35 0.75
N GLN A 198 21.51 11.66 0.56
CA GLN A 198 21.64 12.67 1.60
C GLN A 198 20.47 13.65 1.57
N GLY A 199 20.01 14.04 2.76
CA GLY A 199 19.15 15.19 2.99
C GLY A 199 19.89 16.34 3.70
N PRO A 200 19.18 17.31 4.29
CA PRO A 200 19.79 18.46 4.94
C PRO A 200 20.68 18.08 6.14
N ASP A 201 20.41 16.97 6.83
CA ASP A 201 21.09 16.54 8.06
C ASP A 201 21.89 15.23 7.87
N GLY A 202 22.20 14.86 6.62
CA GLY A 202 22.91 13.62 6.29
C GLY A 202 21.97 12.52 5.76
N SER A 203 22.41 11.27 5.83
CA SER A 203 21.83 10.19 5.01
C SER A 203 20.49 9.65 5.43
N ASN A 204 20.13 9.84 6.70
CA ASN A 204 18.81 9.47 7.23
C ASN A 204 17.79 10.63 7.16
N SER A 205 18.15 11.74 6.52
CA SER A 205 17.30 12.93 6.43
C SER A 205 16.76 13.16 5.01
N TRP A 206 15.72 13.98 4.91
CA TRP A 206 15.04 14.30 3.66
C TRP A 206 14.78 15.80 3.54
N TYR A 207 14.90 16.34 2.34
CA TYR A 207 14.42 17.67 2.00
C TYR A 207 12.89 17.63 1.89
N LYS A 208 12.20 18.35 2.78
CA LYS A 208 10.73 18.38 2.86
C LYS A 208 10.12 19.71 2.41
N LYS A 209 10.95 20.70 2.07
CA LYS A 209 10.51 22.04 1.65
C LYS A 209 11.13 22.42 0.31
N SER A 210 10.28 22.79 -0.65
CA SER A 210 10.72 23.32 -1.94
C SER A 210 11.54 24.60 -1.75
N GLY A 211 12.67 24.70 -2.46
CA GLY A 211 13.64 25.79 -2.30
C GLY A 211 14.64 25.58 -1.17
N SER A 212 14.70 24.38 -0.58
CA SER A 212 15.74 24.03 0.40
C SER A 212 17.13 24.17 -0.20
N LYS A 213 18.05 24.74 0.57
CA LYS A 213 19.47 24.81 0.20
C LYS A 213 20.09 23.41 0.26
N LEU A 214 20.82 23.06 -0.79
CA LEU A 214 21.71 21.90 -0.78
C LEU A 214 22.96 22.27 0.02
N LYS A 215 23.48 21.32 0.79
CA LYS A 215 24.83 21.47 1.35
C LYS A 215 25.81 21.52 0.18
N ALA A 216 26.97 22.16 0.34
CA ALA A 216 27.93 22.37 -0.74
C ALA A 216 28.55 21.04 -1.23
N LEU A 217 27.78 20.32 -2.04
CA LEU A 217 28.09 19.02 -2.62
C LEU A 217 29.02 19.25 -3.83
N ARG A 218 30.31 19.40 -3.57
CA ARG A 218 31.33 19.55 -4.63
C ARG A 218 31.63 18.19 -5.24
N SER A 219 31.21 17.99 -6.49
CA SER A 219 31.37 16.73 -7.22
C SER A 219 31.08 16.93 -8.71
N LYS A 220 31.36 15.93 -9.55
CA LYS A 220 31.11 16.00 -11.01
C LYS A 220 29.72 15.55 -11.46
N PHE A 221 29.05 14.71 -10.67
CA PHE A 221 27.75 14.16 -11.01
C PHE A 221 26.79 14.29 -9.84
N ILE A 222 25.52 14.57 -10.14
CA ILE A 222 24.43 14.64 -9.17
C ILE A 222 23.21 13.86 -9.66
N GLN A 223 22.46 13.32 -8.70
CA GLN A 223 21.19 12.67 -8.94
C GLN A 223 20.27 12.96 -7.75
N TYR A 224 18.96 13.05 -7.99
CA TYR A 224 17.98 13.14 -6.92
C TYR A 224 17.10 11.88 -6.88
N LYS A 225 16.54 11.64 -5.70
CA LYS A 225 15.48 10.67 -5.45
C LYS A 225 14.30 11.41 -4.86
N ALA A 226 13.15 11.31 -5.52
CA ALA A 226 11.88 11.77 -5.01
C ALA A 226 11.18 10.60 -4.33
N ARG A 227 10.65 10.83 -3.12
CA ARG A 227 9.74 9.92 -2.43
C ARG A 227 8.37 10.54 -2.40
N LEU A 228 7.43 9.90 -3.08
CA LEU A 228 6.01 10.26 -3.17
C LEU A 228 5.29 9.56 -2.02
N ILE A 229 4.92 10.29 -0.98
CA ILE A 229 4.35 9.74 0.24
C ILE A 229 2.84 9.61 0.08
N THR A 230 2.34 8.42 0.35
CA THR A 230 0.93 8.06 0.27
C THR A 230 0.44 7.61 1.65
N PRO A 231 0.04 8.54 2.54
CA PRO A 231 -0.04 8.29 3.99
C PRO A 231 -0.93 7.11 4.38
N ASN A 232 -1.94 6.78 3.57
CA ASN A 232 -2.76 5.58 3.73
C ASN A 232 -2.68 4.63 2.52
N GLY A 233 -2.10 5.01 1.39
CA GLY A 233 -2.14 4.20 0.15
C GLY A 233 -3.21 4.65 -0.85
N ALA A 234 -4.22 5.42 -0.43
CA ALA A 234 -5.38 5.76 -1.26
C ALA A 234 -5.14 6.91 -2.25
N ALA A 235 -4.10 7.71 -2.01
CA ALA A 235 -3.79 8.89 -2.82
C ALA A 235 -2.28 9.00 -3.04
N THR A 236 -1.87 9.53 -4.18
CA THR A 236 -0.47 9.86 -4.49
C THR A 236 -0.36 11.37 -4.73
N PRO A 237 0.74 12.03 -4.30
CA PRO A 237 0.99 13.40 -4.71
C PRO A 237 1.25 13.45 -6.22
N TYR A 238 0.95 14.60 -6.84
CA TYR A 238 1.24 14.83 -8.25
C TYR A 238 2.41 15.80 -8.39
N LEU A 239 3.61 15.24 -8.64
CA LEU A 239 4.85 15.99 -8.84
C LEU A 239 5.01 16.38 -10.31
N THR A 240 4.99 17.68 -10.61
CA THR A 240 5.02 18.20 -12.00
C THR A 240 6.35 18.79 -12.42
N GLU A 241 7.15 19.26 -11.46
CA GLU A 241 8.43 19.90 -11.74
C GLU A 241 9.41 19.62 -10.61
N VAL A 242 10.67 19.34 -10.96
CA VAL A 242 11.81 19.30 -10.05
C VAL A 242 12.94 20.07 -10.69
N ALA A 243 13.53 21.01 -9.95
CA ALA A 243 14.68 21.78 -10.37
C ALA A 243 15.78 21.74 -9.31
N ILE A 244 17.02 21.61 -9.76
CA ILE A 244 18.21 21.87 -8.97
C ILE A 244 18.86 23.12 -9.57
N SER A 245 19.00 24.17 -8.77
CA SER A 245 19.69 25.39 -9.21
C SER A 245 21.18 25.28 -8.91
N PHE A 246 21.99 25.87 -9.78
CA PHE A 246 23.43 25.91 -9.65
C PHE A 246 23.90 27.34 -9.42
N SER A 247 24.91 27.51 -8.58
CA SER A 247 25.61 28.78 -8.39
C SER A 247 27.01 28.66 -8.98
N THR A 248 27.48 29.69 -9.67
CA THR A 248 28.87 29.79 -10.12
C THR A 248 29.82 29.96 -8.92
N MET A 249 31.00 29.34 -9.02
CA MET A 249 32.08 29.44 -8.04
C MET A 249 32.77 30.81 -8.03
#